data_AF-A0A261C7C2-F1
#
_entry.id   AF-A0A261C7C2-F1
#
_cell.length_a   1.000
_cell.length_b   1.000
_cell.length_c   1.000
_cell.angle_alpha   90.00
_cell.angle_beta   90.00
_cell.angle_gamma   90.00
#
_symmetry.space_group_name_H-M   'P 1'
#
loop_
_entity.id
_entity.type
_entity.pdbx_description
1 polymer ?
#
loop_
_entity_poly.entity_id
_entity_poly.type
_entity_poly.pdbx_seq_one_letter_code
_entity_poly.pdbx_strand_id
1 'polypeptide(L)'
;MIPFFTIIYFGSKSYSKITKLMSQGESDYSRKLQMQLYKALVAQTLIPMAFLFFPVGIFFTSPLIGLNIEWTSFIITFFYSFYPAVDPIPIIMLIDEYRNAFFNFFRRAMSKNQVVSVVSVDLNYT
;
A
#
# COMPACT_ATOMS: atom_id res chain seq x y z
N MET A 1 30.79 2.65 3.85
CA MET A 1 31.37 1.81 2.78
C MET A 1 30.72 0.43 2.72
N ILE A 2 30.63 -0.30 3.83
CA ILE A 2 29.94 -1.60 3.95
C ILE A 2 28.49 -1.61 3.41
N PRO A 3 27.59 -0.64 3.73
CA PRO A 3 26.20 -0.68 3.26
C PRO A 3 26.06 -0.50 1.74
N PHE A 4 26.93 0.30 1.11
CA PHE A 4 26.92 0.50 -0.34
C PHE A 4 27.30 -0.78 -1.09
N PHE A 5 28.30 -1.52 -0.60
CA PHE A 5 28.64 -2.83 -1.15
C PHE A 5 27.51 -3.83 -1.02
N THR A 6 26.83 -3.86 0.13
CA THR A 6 25.69 -4.75 0.36
C THR A 6 24.53 -4.40 -0.59
N ILE A 7 24.22 -3.11 -0.77
CA ILE A 7 23.17 -2.66 -1.70
C ILE A 7 23.51 -3.02 -3.14
N ILE A 8 24.75 -2.81 -3.57
CA ILE A 8 25.19 -3.18 -4.93
C ILE A 8 25.16 -4.69 -5.13
N TYR A 9 25.62 -5.47 -4.15
CA TYR A 9 25.66 -6.93 -4.22
C TYR A 9 24.25 -7.54 -4.23
N PHE A 10 23.39 -7.18 -3.26
CA PHE A 10 22.01 -7.67 -3.21
C PHE A 10 21.15 -7.11 -4.35
N GLY A 11 21.37 -5.86 -4.75
CA GLY A 11 20.73 -5.24 -5.90
C GLY A 11 21.05 -5.98 -7.19
N SER A 12 22.33 -6.25 -7.45
CA SER A 12 22.77 -7.01 -8.63
C SER A 12 22.26 -8.45 -8.60
N LYS A 13 22.30 -9.11 -7.43
CA LYS A 13 21.81 -10.48 -7.26
C LYS A 13 20.29 -10.59 -7.44
N SER A 14 19.54 -9.60 -6.94
CA SER A 14 18.09 -9.48 -7.11
C SER A 14 17.74 -9.26 -8.58
N TYR A 15 18.42 -8.31 -9.24
CA TYR A 15 18.24 -8.02 -10.66
C TYR A 15 18.53 -9.25 -11.55
N SER A 16 19.62 -9.96 -11.28
CA SER A 16 19.98 -11.18 -12.02
C SER A 16 19.01 -12.33 -11.76
N LYS A 17 18.50 -12.48 -10.53
CA LYS A 17 17.49 -13.49 -10.18
C LYS A 17 16.16 -13.20 -10.89
N ILE A 18 15.68 -11.95 -10.87
CA ILE A 18 14.48 -11.52 -11.57
C ILE A 18 14.65 -11.76 -13.07
N THR A 19 15.80 -11.43 -13.65
CA THR A 19 16.07 -11.61 -15.09
C THR A 19 16.19 -13.09 -15.49
N LYS A 20 16.79 -13.94 -14.64
CA LYS A 20 16.82 -15.40 -14.87
C LYS A 20 15.45 -16.04 -14.73
N LEU A 21 14.65 -15.62 -13.75
CA LEU A 21 13.25 -16.06 -13.58
C LEU A 21 12.40 -15.64 -14.81
N MET A 22 12.64 -14.44 -15.35
CA MET A 22 12.04 -14.00 -16.63
C MET A 22 12.45 -14.86 -17.83
N SER A 23 13.64 -15.49 -17.81
CA SER A 23 14.13 -16.33 -18.92
C SER A 23 13.78 -17.82 -18.81
N GLN A 24 13.45 -18.30 -17.60
CA GLN A 24 13.24 -19.72 -17.31
C GLN A 24 11.77 -20.14 -17.17
N GLY A 25 10.82 -19.29 -17.57
CA GLY A 25 9.41 -19.67 -17.65
C GLY A 25 8.53 -19.24 -16.48
N GLU A 26 8.81 -18.09 -15.83
CA GLU A 26 7.72 -17.40 -15.15
C GLU A 26 6.70 -16.90 -16.19
N SER A 27 5.41 -17.03 -15.88
CA SER A 27 4.35 -16.49 -16.73
C SER A 27 4.57 -14.99 -16.93
N ASP A 28 4.35 -14.47 -18.14
CA ASP A 28 4.39 -13.02 -18.43
C ASP A 28 3.53 -12.21 -17.45
N TYR A 29 2.52 -12.85 -16.86
CA TYR A 29 1.66 -12.32 -15.82
C TYR A 29 2.41 -12.03 -14.51
N SER A 30 3.15 -13.00 -13.95
CA SER A 30 3.94 -12.81 -12.72
C SER A 30 4.95 -11.67 -12.86
N ARG A 31 5.58 -11.55 -14.05
CA ARG A 31 6.54 -10.49 -14.36
C ARG A 31 5.89 -9.10 -14.33
N LYS A 32 4.74 -8.94 -14.99
CA LYS A 32 3.99 -7.67 -15.02
C LYS A 32 3.57 -7.28 -13.60
N LEU A 33 3.09 -8.24 -12.81
CA LEU A 33 2.70 -8.04 -11.42
C LEU A 33 3.87 -7.58 -10.53
N GLN A 34 5.04 -8.24 -10.61
CA GLN A 34 6.23 -7.83 -9.85
C GLN A 34 6.68 -6.40 -10.20
N MET A 35 6.62 -6.02 -11.47
CA MET A 35 7.00 -4.69 -11.94
C MET A 35 6.02 -3.61 -11.49
N GLN A 36 4.72 -3.92 -11.49
CA GLN A 36 3.69 -3.04 -10.95
C GLN A 36 3.80 -2.89 -9.43
N LEU A 37 4.08 -3.98 -8.70
CA LEU A 37 4.37 -3.96 -7.26
C LEU A 37 5.58 -3.08 -6.94
N TYR A 38 6.65 -3.17 -7.74
CA TYR A 38 7.82 -2.30 -7.58
C TYR A 38 7.48 -0.81 -7.82
N LYS A 39 6.74 -0.50 -8.90
CA LYS A 39 6.28 0.88 -9.16
C LYS A 39 5.37 1.40 -8.03
N ALA A 40 4.49 0.55 -7.51
CA ALA A 40 3.63 0.90 -6.39
C ALA A 40 4.42 1.16 -5.12
N LEU A 41 5.45 0.35 -4.83
CA LEU A 41 6.34 0.55 -3.70
C LEU A 41 7.11 1.88 -3.80
N VAL A 42 7.57 2.25 -5.00
CA VAL A 42 8.22 3.55 -5.24
C VAL A 42 7.22 4.71 -5.08
N ALA A 43 6.00 4.60 -5.59
CA ALA A 43 4.98 5.64 -5.45
C ALA A 43 4.51 5.79 -4.00
N GLN A 44 4.28 4.68 -3.32
CA GLN A 44 3.92 4.59 -1.90
C GLN A 44 4.96 5.23 -1.01
N THR A 45 6.25 5.16 -1.34
CA THR A 45 7.32 5.73 -0.50
C THR A 45 7.50 7.22 -0.73
N LEU A 46 7.25 7.71 -1.95
CA LEU A 46 7.32 9.14 -2.26
C LEU A 46 6.22 9.96 -1.56
N ILE A 47 5.01 9.42 -1.47
CA ILE A 47 3.86 10.11 -0.87
C ILE A 47 4.08 10.48 0.61
N PRO A 48 4.41 9.57 1.54
CA PRO A 48 4.75 9.90 2.91
C PRO A 48 6.03 10.72 3.02
N MET A 49 7.01 10.57 2.12
CA MET A 49 8.16 11.47 2.13
C MET A 49 7.77 12.92 1.85
N ALA A 50 6.85 13.15 0.93
CA ALA A 50 6.37 14.50 0.62
C ALA A 50 5.36 15.01 1.66
N PHE A 51 4.39 14.19 2.06
CA PHE A 51 3.25 14.62 2.89
C PHE A 51 3.46 14.47 4.40
N LEU A 52 4.29 13.55 4.88
CA LEU A 52 4.56 13.37 6.33
C LEU A 52 5.93 13.94 6.73
N PHE A 53 6.98 13.64 5.98
CA PHE A 53 8.33 14.10 6.33
C PHE A 53 8.51 15.61 6.22
N PHE A 54 7.84 16.25 5.25
CA PHE A 54 7.91 17.70 5.09
C PHE A 54 7.30 18.48 6.27
N PRO A 55 6.04 18.23 6.70
CA PRO A 55 5.48 18.92 7.86
C PRO A 55 6.17 18.55 9.18
N VAL A 56 6.60 17.30 9.35
CA VAL A 56 7.38 16.88 10.53
C VAL A 56 8.75 17.57 10.55
N GLY A 57 9.42 17.71 9.40
CA GLY A 57 10.68 18.43 9.28
C GLY A 57 10.54 19.89 9.69
N ILE A 58 9.50 20.57 9.20
CA ILE A 58 9.20 21.96 9.59
C ILE A 58 8.97 22.05 11.11
N PHE A 59 8.15 21.15 11.67
CA PHE A 59 7.87 21.13 13.10
C PHE A 59 9.12 20.87 13.95
N PHE A 60 10.01 19.98 13.51
CA PHE A 60 11.25 19.69 14.22
C PHE A 60 12.23 20.86 14.16
N THR A 61 12.22 21.63 13.05
CA THR A 61 13.04 22.85 12.92
C THR A 61 12.44 24.06 13.63
N SER A 62 11.13 24.08 13.89
CA SER A 62 10.42 25.23 14.49
C SER A 62 10.97 25.63 15.88
N PRO A 63 11.22 24.71 16.84
CA PRO A 63 11.84 25.03 18.13
C PRO A 63 13.25 25.60 18.01
N LEU A 64 14.01 25.19 16.99
CA LEU A 64 15.38 25.65 16.76
C LEU A 64 15.44 27.11 16.29
N ILE A 65 14.36 27.63 15.71
CA ILE A 65 14.24 29.00 15.19
C ILE A 65 13.46 29.89 16.19
N GLY A 66 13.03 29.34 17.33
CA GLY A 66 12.24 30.06 18.34
C GLY A 66 10.76 30.25 17.98
N LEU A 67 10.26 29.53 16.97
CA LEU A 67 8.86 29.55 16.58
C LEU A 67 8.10 28.43 17.33
N ASN A 68 7.16 28.82 18.18
CA ASN A 68 6.23 27.88 18.82
C ASN A 68 4.95 27.80 17.99
N ILE A 69 4.85 26.77 17.14
CA ILE A 69 3.67 26.56 16.29
C ILE A 69 2.83 25.42 16.89
N GLU A 70 1.99 25.74 17.88
CA GLU A 70 1.14 24.77 18.58
C GLU A 70 0.11 24.09 17.66
N TRP A 71 -0.38 24.81 16.64
CA TRP A 71 -1.35 24.28 15.67
C TRP A 71 -0.78 23.22 14.74
N THR A 72 0.55 23.20 14.52
CA THR A 72 1.20 22.22 13.65
C THR A 72 1.14 20.82 14.25
N SER A 73 1.16 20.70 15.59
CA SER A 73 1.00 19.42 16.29
C SER A 73 -0.35 18.76 15.97
N PHE A 74 -1.43 19.54 15.90
CA PHE A 74 -2.76 19.04 15.53
C PHE A 74 -2.79 18.53 14.09
N ILE A 75 -2.21 19.30 13.16
CA ILE A 75 -2.13 18.95 11.74
C ILE A 75 -1.30 17.67 11.53
N ILE A 76 -0.14 17.57 12.17
CA ILE A 76 0.72 16.36 12.10
C ILE A 76 -0.01 15.15 12.66
N THR A 77 -0.64 15.28 13.83
CA THR A 77 -1.38 14.18 14.46
C THR A 77 -2.54 13.70 13.59
N PHE A 78 -3.23 14.62 12.92
CA PHE A 78 -4.29 14.30 11.96
C PHE A 78 -3.75 13.51 10.75
N PHE A 79 -2.70 14.01 10.08
CA PHE A 79 -2.08 13.30 8.96
C PHE A 79 -1.50 11.95 9.36
N TYR A 80 -0.92 11.84 10.55
CA TYR A 80 -0.36 10.60 11.09
C TYR A 80 -1.46 9.56 11.38
N SER A 81 -2.59 10.01 11.95
CA SER A 81 -3.74 9.15 12.23
C SER A 81 -4.42 8.66 10.94
N PHE A 82 -4.39 9.46 9.88
CA PHE A 82 -5.00 9.14 8.60
C PHE A 82 -4.07 8.32 7.68
N TYR A 83 -2.77 8.34 7.92
CA TYR A 83 -1.76 7.62 7.13
C TYR A 83 -2.08 6.14 6.89
N PRO A 84 -2.55 5.34 7.88
CA PRO A 84 -2.89 3.94 7.65
C PRO A 84 -3.99 3.73 6.60
N ALA A 85 -4.91 4.69 6.47
CA ALA A 85 -5.96 4.65 5.47
C ALA A 85 -5.46 5.10 4.10
N VAL A 86 -4.48 6.01 4.05
CA VAL A 86 -3.92 6.55 2.80
C VAL A 86 -2.85 5.64 2.20
N ASP A 87 -2.02 4.99 3.00
CA ASP A 87 -0.93 4.10 2.55
C ASP A 87 -1.38 3.03 1.52
N PRO A 88 -2.53 2.34 1.68
CA PRO A 88 -2.99 1.36 0.69
C PRO A 88 -3.63 1.96 -0.57
N ILE A 89 -4.10 3.22 -0.55
CA ILE A 89 -4.84 3.81 -1.67
C ILE A 89 -4.00 3.92 -2.95
N PRO A 90 -2.76 4.47 -2.93
CA PRO A 90 -1.89 4.53 -4.10
C PRO A 90 -1.55 3.15 -4.64
N ILE A 91 -1.30 2.17 -3.77
CA ILE A 91 -0.95 0.81 -4.18
C ILE A 91 -2.13 0.17 -4.93
N ILE A 92 -3.34 0.31 -4.37
CA ILE A 92 -4.56 -0.19 -4.98
C ILE A 92 -4.82 0.53 -6.30
N MET A 93 -4.62 1.85 -6.40
CA MET A 93 -4.87 2.61 -7.64
C MET A 93 -3.80 2.45 -8.73
N LEU A 94 -2.54 2.16 -8.38
CA LEU A 94 -1.44 2.11 -9.34
C LEU A 94 -1.25 0.73 -9.99
N ILE A 95 -1.75 -0.33 -9.34
CA ILE A 95 -1.66 -1.70 -9.84
C ILE A 95 -3.05 -2.15 -10.29
N ASP A 96 -3.25 -2.29 -11.61
CA ASP A 96 -4.54 -2.62 -12.19
C ASP A 96 -5.11 -3.96 -11.69
N GLU A 97 -4.24 -4.95 -11.43
CA GLU A 97 -4.58 -6.24 -10.83
C GLU A 97 -5.13 -6.06 -9.41
N TYR A 98 -4.58 -5.15 -8.60
CA TYR A 98 -5.11 -4.83 -7.27
C TYR A 98 -6.42 -4.05 -7.35
N ARG A 99 -6.57 -3.11 -8.30
CA ARG A 99 -7.87 -2.43 -8.53
C ARG A 99 -8.95 -3.46 -8.81
N ASN A 100 -8.69 -4.35 -9.76
CA ASN A 100 -9.67 -5.31 -10.22
C ASN A 100 -10.03 -6.31 -9.12
N ALA A 101 -9.03 -6.78 -8.35
CA ALA A 101 -9.26 -7.61 -7.18
C ALA A 101 -10.05 -6.88 -6.09
N PHE A 102 -9.73 -5.62 -5.81
CA PHE A 102 -10.39 -4.79 -4.80
C PHE A 102 -11.87 -4.55 -5.14
N PHE A 103 -12.18 -4.15 -6.38
CA PHE A 103 -13.57 -3.96 -6.82
C PHE A 103 -14.36 -5.28 -6.83
N ASN A 104 -13.73 -6.39 -7.26
CA ASN A 104 -14.37 -7.71 -7.20
C ASN A 104 -14.62 -8.17 -5.76
N PHE A 105 -13.69 -7.91 -4.85
CA PHE A 105 -13.84 -8.20 -3.42
C PHE A 105 -14.98 -7.36 -2.81
N PHE A 106 -15.00 -6.05 -3.04
CA PHE A 106 -16.06 -5.16 -2.56
C PHE A 106 -17.44 -5.55 -3.12
N ARG A 107 -17.52 -5.88 -4.41
CA ARG A 107 -18.74 -6.37 -5.05
C ARG A 107 -19.25 -7.67 -4.42
N ARG A 108 -18.35 -8.61 -4.12
CA ARG A 108 -18.71 -9.87 -3.43
C ARG A 108 -19.10 -9.64 -1.97
N ALA A 109 -18.40 -8.76 -1.26
CA ALA A 109 -18.72 -8.40 0.12
C ALA A 109 -20.12 -7.78 0.24
N MET A 110 -20.46 -6.86 -0.68
CA MET A 110 -21.80 -6.27 -0.78
C MET A 110 -22.88 -7.31 -1.17
N SER A 111 -22.54 -8.27 -2.03
CA SER A 111 -23.47 -9.33 -2.47
C SER A 111 -23.72 -10.41 -1.41
N LYS A 112 -22.80 -10.62 -0.46
CA LYS A 112 -22.92 -11.67 0.57
C LYS A 112 -23.98 -11.36 1.63
N ASN A 113 -24.42 -10.10 1.75
CA ASN A 113 -25.51 -9.67 2.63
C ASN A 113 -26.92 -10.01 2.11
N GLN A 114 -27.04 -10.78 1.01
CA GLN A 114 -28.33 -11.11 0.40
C GLN A 114 -28.67 -12.61 0.42
N VAL A 115 -27.88 -13.46 1.09
CA VAL A 115 -28.17 -14.90 1.15
C VAL A 115 -28.29 -15.36 2.59
N VAL A 116 -29.53 -15.73 2.94
CA VAL A 116 -30.03 -16.54 4.06
C VAL A 116 -30.66 -15.80 5.26
N SER A 117 -31.98 -15.68 5.20
CA SER A 117 -32.87 -16.30 6.20
C SER A 117 -33.80 -17.24 5.43
N VAL A 118 -33.46 -18.52 5.32
CA VAL A 118 -34.44 -19.53 4.88
C VAL A 118 -35.31 -19.75 6.11
N VAL A 119 -36.50 -19.12 6.11
CA VAL A 119 -37.55 -19.41 7.08
C VAL A 119 -37.76 -20.92 7.08
N SER A 120 -37.49 -21.56 8.21
CA SER A 120 -37.88 -22.93 8.48
C SER A 120 -39.39 -23.01 8.35
N VAL A 121 -39.88 -23.52 7.21
CA VAL A 121 -41.27 -23.93 7.07
C VAL A 121 -41.44 -25.12 8.00
N ASP A 122 -41.93 -24.84 9.21
CA ASP A 122 -42.34 -25.85 10.17
C ASP A 122 -43.34 -26.80 9.48
N LEU A 123 -42.93 -28.06 9.36
CA LEU A 123 -43.77 -29.18 8.98
C LEU A 123 -44.78 -29.43 10.10
N ASN A 124 -45.88 -28.67 10.12
CA ASN A 124 -47.07 -29.02 10.89
C ASN A 124 -48.13 -29.59 9.94
N TYR A 125 -47.97 -30.89 9.65
CA TYR A 125 -49.09 -31.79 9.37
C TYR A 125 -49.28 -32.67 10.59
N THR A 126 -50.23 -32.33 11.46
CA THR A 126 -51.03 -33.29 12.22
C THR A 126 -52.39 -32.67 12.47
#